data_AF-A0A2N2N4F5-F1
#
_entry.id   AF-A0A2N2N4F5-F1
#
_cell.length_a   1.000
_cell.length_b   1.000
_cell.length_c   1.000
_cell.angle_alpha   90.00
_cell.angle_beta   90.00
_cell.angle_gamma   90.00
#
_symmetry.space_group_name_H-M   'P 1'
#
loop_
_entity.id
_entity.type
_entity.pdbx_description
1 polymer ?
#
loop_
_entity_poly.entity_id
_entity_poly.type
_entity_poly.pdbx_seq_one_letter_code
_entity_poly.pdbx_strand_id
1 'polypeptide(L)'
;MPMEVLWKVNREKQEFKFTMMLMQPEYISTELVAGAKVKVHTKVDAIQLEKVRFESYSDGVCVQYLHVGAYEKMNAAGKLMEDYVRLQGYTIPVYFSHDIYLNDVRKTKPENLKSVMRYQVVKAS
;
A
#
# COMPACT_ATOMS: atom_id res chain seq x y z
N MET A 1 8.48 9.30 5.44
CA MET A 1 7.89 7.98 5.14
C MET A 1 6.95 8.14 3.97
N PRO A 2 7.10 7.36 2.89
CA PRO A 2 6.15 7.36 1.77
C PRO A 2 4.76 6.94 2.26
N MET A 3 3.73 7.33 1.52
CA MET A 3 2.38 6.84 1.76
C MET A 3 2.27 5.42 1.22
N GLU A 4 1.69 4.54 2.02
CA GLU A 4 1.46 3.13 1.67
C GLU A 4 -0.04 2.88 1.56
N VAL A 5 -0.47 2.08 0.59
CA VAL A 5 -1.89 1.74 0.41
C VAL A 5 -2.05 0.26 0.10
N LEU A 6 -2.87 -0.41 0.90
CA LEU A 6 -3.35 -1.76 0.62
C LEU A 6 -4.64 -1.67 -0.18
N TRP A 7 -4.66 -2.22 -1.38
CA TRP A 7 -5.84 -2.29 -2.23
C TRP A 7 -6.46 -3.69 -2.22
N LYS A 8 -7.77 -3.74 -2.02
CA LYS A 8 -8.61 -4.92 -2.19
C LYS A 8 -9.63 -4.62 -3.27
N VAL A 9 -9.38 -5.13 -4.47
CA VAL A 9 -10.20 -4.88 -5.65
C VAL A 9 -10.98 -6.15 -5.99
N ASN A 10 -12.31 -6.05 -5.97
CA ASN A 10 -13.20 -7.06 -6.54
C ASN A 10 -13.81 -6.48 -7.83
N ARG A 11 -13.27 -6.92 -8.97
CA ARG A 11 -13.71 -6.41 -10.28
C ARG A 11 -15.11 -6.90 -10.68
N GLU A 12 -15.51 -8.10 -10.26
CA GLU A 12 -16.83 -8.66 -10.57
C GLU A 12 -17.95 -7.85 -9.93
N LYS A 13 -17.76 -7.45 -8.67
CA LYS A 13 -18.71 -6.63 -7.91
C LYS A 13 -18.45 -5.13 -8.02
N GLN A 14 -17.43 -4.72 -8.78
CA GLN A 14 -16.94 -3.34 -8.84
C GLN A 14 -16.69 -2.72 -7.45
N GLU A 15 -16.25 -3.53 -6.49
CA GLU A 15 -15.93 -3.07 -5.14
C GLU A 15 -14.44 -2.76 -5.01
N PHE A 16 -14.15 -1.59 -4.45
CA PHE A 16 -12.80 -1.13 -4.17
C PHE A 16 -12.70 -0.77 -2.70
N LYS A 17 -11.90 -1.51 -1.95
CA LYS A 17 -11.60 -1.22 -0.53
C LYS A 17 -10.12 -0.95 -0.40
N PHE A 18 -9.76 -0.02 0.47
CA PHE A 18 -8.36 0.31 0.71
C PHE A 18 -8.06 0.61 2.17
N THR A 19 -6.79 0.49 2.53
CA THR A 19 -6.23 0.99 3.79
C THR A 19 -5.02 1.85 3.46
N MET A 20 -5.03 3.11 3.88
CA MET A 20 -3.85 3.98 3.81
C MET A 20 -3.02 3.83 5.07
N MET A 21 -1.70 3.82 4.93
CA MET A 21 -0.75 3.57 6.01
C MET A 21 0.44 4.52 5.89
N LEU A 22 1.05 4.79 7.05
CA LEU A 22 2.33 5.47 7.18
C LEU A 22 3.13 4.71 8.23
N MET A 23 4.20 4.02 7.83
CA MET A 23 5.08 3.34 8.77
C MET A 23 5.61 4.34 9.82
N GLN A 24 5.60 3.90 11.07
CA GLN A 24 6.10 4.65 12.22
C GLN A 24 7.45 4.10 12.67
N PRO A 25 8.39 4.95 13.10
CA PRO A 25 9.62 4.49 13.73
C PRO A 25 9.36 3.60 14.96
N GLU A 26 10.31 2.71 15.27
CA GLU A 26 10.16 1.70 16.35
C GLU A 26 9.90 2.28 17.74
N TYR A 27 10.35 3.50 18.00
CA TYR A 27 10.16 4.16 19.30
C TYR A 27 8.73 4.71 19.50
N ILE A 28 7.89 4.69 18.47
CA ILE A 28 6.50 5.14 18.58
C ILE A 28 5.68 4.06 19.28
N SER A 29 5.02 4.44 20.38
CA SER A 29 4.18 3.54 21.17
C SER A 29 2.69 3.87 21.04
N THR A 30 1.86 2.94 21.50
CA THR A 30 0.40 3.10 21.60
C THR A 30 0.00 4.34 22.40
N GLU A 31 0.73 4.65 23.48
CA GLU A 31 0.47 5.80 24.35
C GLU A 31 0.80 7.11 23.65
N LEU A 32 1.90 7.15 22.88
CA LEU A 32 2.27 8.33 22.09
C LEU A 32 1.22 8.61 21.02
N VAL A 33 0.72 7.59 20.34
CA VAL A 33 -0.35 7.74 19.34
C VAL A 33 -1.67 8.17 19.99
N ALA A 34 -2.05 7.58 21.13
CA ALA A 34 -3.25 8.00 21.87
C ALA A 34 -3.17 9.47 22.31
N GLY A 35 -2.03 9.90 22.84
CA GLY A 35 -1.79 11.30 23.19
C GLY A 35 -1.83 12.22 21.98
N ALA A 36 -1.32 11.78 20.82
CA ALA A 36 -1.41 12.54 19.57
C ALA A 36 -2.85 12.69 19.09
N LYS A 37 -3.69 11.64 19.18
CA LYS A 37 -5.12 11.71 18.85
C LYS A 37 -5.84 12.77 19.68
N VAL A 38 -5.61 12.80 21.00
CA VAL A 38 -6.21 13.81 21.89
C VAL A 38 -5.83 15.24 21.46
N LYS A 39 -4.55 15.47 21.13
CA LYS A 39 -4.06 16.80 20.71
C LYS A 39 -4.68 17.31 19.42
N VAL A 40 -5.10 16.43 18.50
CA VAL A 40 -5.66 16.81 17.20
C VAL A 40 -7.19 16.71 17.15
N HIS A 41 -7.84 16.21 18.20
CA HIS A 41 -9.28 15.95 18.21
C HIS A 41 -10.15 17.18 17.92
N THR A 42 -9.68 18.39 18.25
CA THR A 42 -10.40 19.64 17.93
C THR A 42 -10.17 20.14 16.49
N LYS A 43 -9.20 19.57 15.77
CA LYS A 43 -8.79 19.99 14.42
C LYS A 43 -9.18 18.99 13.34
N VAL A 44 -9.48 17.75 13.73
CA VAL A 44 -9.80 16.64 12.83
C VAL A 44 -11.17 16.09 13.21
N ASP A 45 -11.99 15.80 12.19
CA ASP A 45 -13.29 15.15 12.39
C ASP A 45 -13.16 13.87 13.23
N ALA A 46 -14.05 13.72 14.21
CA ALA A 46 -14.01 12.62 15.17
C ALA A 46 -14.15 11.25 14.48
N ILE A 47 -15.04 11.14 13.49
CA ILE A 47 -15.29 9.90 12.76
C ILE A 47 -14.06 9.50 11.93
N GLN A 48 -13.34 10.47 11.35
CA GLN A 48 -12.08 10.18 10.67
C GLN A 48 -10.98 9.75 11.65
N LEU A 49 -10.92 10.37 12.83
CA LEU A 49 -9.91 10.05 13.85
C LEU A 49 -10.11 8.65 14.45
N GLU A 50 -11.36 8.20 14.58
CA GLU A 50 -11.72 6.85 15.02
C GLU A 50 -11.25 5.76 14.04
N LYS A 51 -11.19 6.06 12.73
CA LYS A 51 -10.68 5.12 11.72
C LYS A 51 -9.16 4.92 11.77
N VAL A 52 -8.43 5.83 12.42
CA VAL A 52 -6.97 5.71 12.57
C VAL A 52 -6.65 4.60 13.55
N ARG A 53 -5.82 3.66 13.14
CA ARG A 53 -5.33 2.54 13.97
C ARG A 53 -3.81 2.51 13.98
N PHE A 54 -3.24 2.01 15.07
CA PHE A 54 -1.80 1.83 15.22
C PHE A 54 -1.55 0.34 15.41
N GLU A 55 -1.01 -0.30 14.37
CA GLU A 55 -0.92 -1.74 14.24
C GLU A 55 0.38 -2.11 13.54
N SER A 56 0.91 -3.30 13.85
CA SER A 56 1.98 -3.91 13.08
C SER A 56 1.40 -4.57 11.83
N TYR A 57 2.10 -4.44 10.71
CA TYR A 57 1.70 -5.05 9.44
C TYR A 57 2.91 -5.73 8.78
N SER A 58 2.68 -6.91 8.18
CA SER A 58 3.71 -7.66 7.46
C SER A 58 3.09 -8.33 6.24
N ASP A 59 3.65 -8.06 5.05
CA ASP A 59 3.25 -8.71 3.82
C ASP A 59 3.79 -10.15 3.69
N GLY A 60 4.81 -10.51 4.48
CA GLY A 60 5.58 -11.74 4.26
C GLY A 60 6.41 -11.69 2.97
N VAL A 61 6.49 -12.81 2.24
CA VAL A 61 7.24 -12.91 0.98
C VAL A 61 6.44 -12.25 -0.14
N CYS A 62 7.09 -11.38 -0.90
CA CYS A 62 6.45 -10.64 -1.99
C CYS A 62 7.29 -10.65 -3.26
N VAL A 63 6.62 -10.51 -4.40
CA VAL A 63 7.21 -9.88 -5.58
C VAL A 63 7.02 -8.36 -5.47
N GLN A 64 7.99 -7.59 -5.97
CA GLN A 64 7.91 -6.13 -6.00
C GLN A 64 8.37 -5.58 -7.35
N TYR A 65 7.78 -4.46 -7.75
CA TYR A 65 8.12 -3.76 -8.99
C TYR A 65 8.13 -2.24 -8.76
N LEU A 66 9.20 -1.58 -9.19
CA LEU A 66 9.27 -0.12 -9.21
C LEU A 66 8.68 0.40 -10.53
N HIS A 67 7.52 1.01 -10.46
CA HIS A 67 6.92 1.74 -11.57
C HIS A 67 7.42 3.17 -11.63
N VAL A 68 7.80 3.63 -12.82
CA VAL A 68 8.12 5.02 -13.11
C VAL A 68 7.15 5.53 -14.18
N GLY A 69 6.39 6.57 -13.85
CA GLY A 69 5.40 7.18 -14.71
C GLY A 69 3.99 7.19 -14.09
N ALA A 70 3.01 7.59 -14.90
CA ALA A 70 1.63 7.80 -14.46
C ALA A 70 0.97 6.51 -13.92
N TYR A 71 0.11 6.63 -12.91
CA TYR A 71 -0.48 5.48 -12.19
C TYR A 71 -1.37 4.61 -13.09
N GLU A 72 -2.01 5.18 -14.11
CA GLU A 72 -2.85 4.46 -15.05
C GLU A 72 -2.07 3.40 -15.84
N LYS A 73 -0.75 3.59 -15.97
CA LYS A 73 0.16 2.65 -16.66
C LYS A 73 0.65 1.52 -15.75
N MET A 74 0.37 1.57 -14.44
CA MET A 74 0.78 0.52 -13.49
C MET A 74 0.14 -0.84 -13.79
N ASN A 75 -1.04 -0.88 -14.43
CA ASN A 75 -1.70 -2.14 -14.78
C ASN A 75 -0.84 -3.05 -15.69
N ALA A 76 0.02 -2.47 -16.53
CA ALA A 76 0.93 -3.24 -17.38
C ALA A 76 2.01 -3.99 -16.57
N ALA A 77 2.38 -3.46 -15.40
CA ALA A 77 3.36 -4.09 -14.51
C ALA A 77 2.84 -5.39 -13.88
N GLY A 78 1.53 -5.47 -13.59
CA GLY A 78 0.93 -6.64 -12.94
C GLY A 78 1.17 -7.95 -13.72
N LYS A 79 0.96 -7.93 -15.04
CA LYS A 79 1.21 -9.09 -15.90
C LYS A 79 2.68 -9.52 -15.90
N LEU A 80 3.60 -8.56 -15.95
CA LEU A 80 5.04 -8.83 -15.93
C LEU A 80 5.48 -9.44 -14.59
N MET A 81 4.88 -8.98 -13.48
CA MET A 81 5.10 -9.57 -12.15
C MET A 81 4.53 -10.99 -12.06
N GLU A 82 3.32 -11.25 -12.59
CA GLU A 82 2.73 -12.59 -12.63
C GLU A 82 3.61 -13.60 -13.40
N ASP A 83 4.08 -13.20 -14.59
CA ASP A 83 4.93 -14.05 -15.41
C ASP A 83 6.27 -14.33 -14.71
N TYR A 84 6.88 -13.32 -14.08
CA TYR A 84 8.09 -13.48 -13.28
C TYR A 84 7.88 -14.43 -12.10
N VAL A 85 6.80 -14.24 -11.32
CA VAL A 85 6.46 -15.08 -10.16
C VAL A 85 6.30 -16.55 -10.56
N ARG A 86 5.62 -16.80 -11.69
CA ARG A 86 5.44 -18.16 -12.21
C ARG A 86 6.77 -18.81 -12.60
N LEU A 87 7.65 -18.07 -13.27
CA LEU A 87 8.98 -18.55 -13.64
C LEU A 87 9.85 -18.89 -12.43
N GLN A 88 9.65 -18.21 -11.30
CA GLN A 88 10.36 -18.48 -10.06
C GLN A 88 9.76 -19.63 -9.23
N GLY A 89 8.68 -20.29 -9.70
CA GLY A 89 8.01 -21.36 -8.97
C GLY A 89 7.14 -20.86 -7.82
N TYR A 90 6.58 -19.67 -7.95
CA TYR A 90 5.64 -19.08 -6.99
C TYR A 90 4.28 -18.80 -7.67
N THR A 91 3.28 -18.47 -6.86
CA THR A 91 1.97 -17.98 -7.30
C THR A 91 1.54 -16.78 -6.46
N ILE A 92 0.67 -15.93 -7.03
CA ILE A 92 0.00 -14.84 -6.31
C ILE A 92 -1.37 -15.37 -5.88
N PRO A 93 -1.58 -15.69 -4.60
CA PRO A 93 -2.83 -16.32 -4.15
C PRO A 93 -4.00 -15.32 -4.15
N VAL A 94 -3.69 -14.04 -3.94
CA VAL A 94 -4.68 -12.96 -3.88
C VAL A 94 -4.09 -11.69 -4.51
N TYR A 95 -4.85 -11.07 -5.41
CA TYR A 95 -4.47 -9.81 -6.07
C TYR A 95 -4.74 -8.58 -5.19
N PHE A 96 -4.25 -8.62 -3.95
CA PHE A 96 -4.18 -7.43 -3.10
C PHE A 96 -2.84 -6.74 -3.33
N SER A 97 -2.86 -5.53 -3.88
CA SER A 97 -1.64 -4.75 -4.05
C SER A 97 -1.32 -3.99 -2.76
N HIS A 98 -0.05 -4.00 -2.38
CA HIS A 98 0.52 -3.05 -1.45
C HIS A 98 1.35 -2.06 -2.26
N ASP A 99 0.80 -0.86 -2.45
CA ASP A 99 1.41 0.20 -3.24
C ASP A 99 2.08 1.24 -2.34
N ILE A 100 3.34 1.56 -2.62
CA ILE A 100 4.15 2.53 -1.87
C ILE A 100 4.45 3.71 -2.79
N TYR A 101 3.86 4.87 -2.49
CA TYR A 101 3.99 6.09 -3.28
C TYR A 101 5.20 6.91 -2.81
N LEU A 102 6.27 6.90 -3.59
CA LEU A 102 7.56 7.50 -3.22
C LEU A 102 7.59 9.03 -3.43
N ASN A 103 6.66 9.55 -4.24
CA ASN A 103 6.58 10.97 -4.56
C ASN A 103 5.23 11.57 -4.16
N ASP A 104 5.22 12.88 -3.88
CA ASP A 104 3.98 13.64 -3.74
C ASP A 104 3.43 13.95 -5.14
N VAL A 105 2.26 13.37 -5.45
CA VAL A 105 1.58 13.50 -6.75
C VAL A 105 1.23 14.96 -7.07
N ARG A 106 1.05 15.81 -6.05
CA ARG A 106 0.73 17.24 -6.25
C ARG A 106 1.94 18.07 -6.70
N LYS A 107 3.15 17.53 -6.56
CA LYS A 107 4.43 18.22 -6.81
C LYS A 107 5.23 17.58 -7.95
N THR A 108 4.81 16.42 -8.44
CA THR A 108 5.60 15.59 -9.35
C THR A 108 4.83 15.41 -10.66
N LYS A 109 5.49 15.69 -11.78
CA LYS A 109 4.88 15.45 -13.09
C LYS A 109 4.62 13.95 -13.29
N PRO A 110 3.53 13.54 -13.95
CA PRO A 110 3.14 12.15 -14.09
C PRO A 110 4.25 11.21 -14.58
N GLU A 111 5.06 11.65 -15.55
CA GLU A 111 6.18 10.89 -16.12
C GLU A 111 7.32 10.60 -15.14
N ASN A 112 7.40 11.36 -14.04
CA ASN A 112 8.43 11.26 -13.02
C ASN A 112 7.94 10.61 -11.72
N LEU A 113 6.65 10.26 -11.63
CA LEU A 113 6.10 9.59 -10.46
C LEU A 113 6.77 8.22 -10.28
N LYS A 114 7.09 7.88 -9.03
CA LYS A 114 7.64 6.58 -8.65
C LYS A 114 6.75 5.92 -7.61
N SER A 115 6.37 4.68 -7.90
CA SER A 115 5.59 3.84 -6.99
C SER A 115 6.16 2.43 -6.96
N VAL A 116 6.22 1.82 -5.78
CA VAL A 116 6.53 0.40 -5.66
C VAL A 116 5.22 -0.37 -5.53
N MET A 117 4.98 -1.31 -6.42
CA MET A 117 3.88 -2.28 -6.32
C MET A 117 4.39 -3.55 -5.68
N ARG A 118 3.65 -4.10 -4.71
CA ARG A 118 3.96 -5.39 -4.09
C ARG A 118 2.76 -6.31 -4.12
N TYR A 119 3.01 -7.58 -4.44
CA TYR A 119 2.05 -8.67 -4.30
C TYR A 119 2.64 -9.75 -3.41
N GLN A 120 1.84 -10.22 -2.45
CA GLN A 120 2.21 -11.39 -1.68
C GLN A 120 2.30 -12.61 -2.60
N VAL A 121 3.32 -13.45 -2.38
CA VAL A 121 3.52 -14.69 -3.15
C VAL A 121 3.67 -15.87 -2.22
N VAL A 122 3.27 -17.04 -2.71
CA VAL A 122 3.46 -18.33 -2.04
C VAL A 122 4.13 -19.29 -3.02
N LYS A 123 4.87 -20.28 -2.50
CA LYS A 123 5.51 -21.27 -3.36
C LYS A 123 4.43 -22.06 -4.12
N ALA A 124 4.63 -22.30 -5.40
CA ALA A 124 3.75 -23.15 -6.19
C ALA A 124 3.87 -24.59 -5.67
N SER A 125 2.72 -25.19 -5.32
CA SER A 125 2.61 -26.61 -5.00
C SER A 125 2.57 -27.48 -6.25
#